data_AF-A0A935F2K3-F1
#
_entry.id   AF-A0A935F2K3-F1
#
_cell.length_a   1.000
_cell.length_b   1.000
_cell.length_c   1.000
_cell.angle_alpha   90.00
_cell.angle_beta   90.00
_cell.angle_gamma   90.00
#
_symmetry.space_group_name_H-M   'P 1'
#
loop_
_entity.id
_entity.type
_entity.pdbx_description
1 polymer ?
#
loop_
_entity_poly.entity_id
_entity_poly.type
_entity_poly.pdbx_seq_one_letter_code
_entity_poly.pdbx_strand_id
1 'polypeptide(L)' 'MRGLICKQADTRPGTATLTLRQGTSTFVVNDVPAQVCPNCGEEYVDADVAARLQRSAEAMARSGKALDVRSFADAA' A
#
# COMPACT_ATOMS: atom_id res chain seq x y z
N MET A 1 12.87 -6.93 -9.65
CA MET A 1 13.71 -5.81 -10.15
C MET A 1 14.83 -5.55 -9.14
N ARG A 2 15.96 -4.95 -9.50
CA ARG A 2 16.97 -4.55 -8.49
C ARG A 2 16.39 -3.43 -7.61
N GLY A 3 16.39 -3.59 -6.29
CA GLY A 3 15.93 -2.52 -5.38
C GLY A 3 16.78 -1.26 -5.55
N LEU A 4 16.14 -0.09 -5.60
CA LEU A 4 16.80 1.18 -5.90
C LEU A 4 17.39 1.86 -4.65
N ILE A 5 16.85 1.57 -3.46
CA ILE A 5 17.34 2.15 -2.19
C ILE A 5 18.68 1.53 -1.80
N CYS A 6 18.70 0.24 -1.49
CA CYS A 6 19.94 -0.41 -1.01
C CYS A 6 20.83 -0.92 -2.14
N LYS A 7 20.26 -1.21 -3.32
CA LYS A 7 20.96 -1.82 -4.47
C LYS A 7 21.70 -3.11 -4.15
N GLN A 8 21.31 -3.84 -3.09
CA GLN A 8 21.98 -5.07 -2.64
C GLN A 8 21.26 -6.35 -3.05
N ALA A 9 19.93 -6.31 -3.22
CA ALA A 9 19.13 -7.48 -3.58
C ALA A 9 18.07 -7.13 -4.65
N ASP A 10 17.64 -8.15 -5.38
CA ASP A 10 16.45 -8.06 -6.23
C ASP A 10 15.19 -8.21 -5.38
N THR A 11 14.17 -7.41 -5.71
CA THR A 11 12.85 -7.50 -5.13
C THR A 11 12.20 -8.84 -5.45
N ARG A 12 11.34 -9.31 -4.53
CA ARG A 12 10.59 -10.56 -4.64
C ARG A 12 9.09 -10.31 -4.41
N PRO A 13 8.20 -11.14 -4.97
CA PRO A 13 6.79 -11.08 -4.63
C PRO A 13 6.58 -11.22 -3.11
N GLY A 14 5.73 -10.38 -2.56
CA GLY A 14 5.38 -10.34 -1.15
C GLY A 14 4.16 -9.44 -0.91
N THR A 15 4.01 -9.00 0.33
CA THR A 15 2.96 -8.05 0.71
C THR A 15 3.52 -6.86 1.47
N ALA A 16 2.79 -5.76 1.41
CA ALA A 16 3.06 -4.49 2.06
C ALA A 16 1.87 -4.06 2.91
N THR A 17 2.13 -3.22 3.92
CA THR A 17 1.08 -2.47 4.63
C THR A 17 1.15 -1.01 4.21
N LEU A 18 0.13 -0.52 3.51
CA LEU A 18 0.07 0.86 3.06
C LEU A 18 -0.79 1.70 3.99
N THR A 19 -0.27 2.87 4.37
CA THR A 19 -1.02 3.89 5.10
C THR A 19 -1.27 5.09 4.19
N LEU A 20 -2.51 5.29 3.78
CA LEU A 20 -2.94 6.42 2.95
C LEU A 20 -3.61 7.48 3.82
N ARG A 21 -3.26 8.75 3.63
CA ARG A 21 -3.85 9.87 4.38
C ARG A 21 -4.52 10.86 3.44
N GLN A 22 -5.76 11.21 3.74
CA GLN A 22 -6.54 12.23 3.03
C GLN A 22 -7.09 13.22 4.05
N GLY A 23 -6.51 14.41 4.11
CA GLY A 23 -6.80 15.39 5.17
C GLY A 23 -6.51 14.81 6.56
N THR A 24 -7.55 14.68 7.38
CA THR A 24 -7.51 14.09 8.73
C THR A 24 -7.82 12.60 8.76
N SER A 25 -8.28 12.02 7.64
CA SER A 25 -8.62 10.60 7.53
C SER A 25 -7.38 9.74 7.25
N THR A 26 -7.26 8.63 7.97
CA THR A 26 -6.19 7.62 7.80
C THR A 26 -6.78 6.29 7.34
N PHE A 27 -6.25 5.74 6.26
CA PHE A 27 -6.62 4.43 5.74
C PHE A 27 -5.41 3.50 5.78
N VAL A 28 -5.49 2.41 6.55
CA VAL A 28 -4.44 1.40 6.61
C VAL A 28 -4.92 0.15 5.88
N VAL A 29 -4.12 -0.30 4.91
CA VAL A 29 -4.42 -1.49 4.13
C VAL A 29 -3.30 -2.49 4.29
N ASN A 30 -3.61 -3.63 4.89
CA ASN A 30 -2.69 -4.75 5.07
C ASN A 30 -2.70 -5.67 3.86
N ASP A 31 -1.68 -6.50 3.74
CA ASP A 31 -1.59 -7.58 2.75
C ASP A 31 -1.71 -7.09 1.30
N VAL A 32 -1.22 -5.88 1.02
CA VAL A 32 -1.22 -5.30 -0.33
C VAL A 32 -0.16 -6.01 -1.18
N PRO A 33 -0.51 -6.64 -2.32
CA PRO A 33 0.46 -7.26 -3.20
C PRO A 33 1.55 -6.28 -3.63
N ALA A 34 2.81 -6.67 -3.46
CA ALA A 34 3.96 -5.84 -3.75
C ALA A 34 5.19 -6.66 -4.17
N GLN A 35 6.17 -6.01 -4.78
CA GLN A 35 7.53 -6.50 -4.86
C GLN A 35 8.35 -5.89 -3.72
N VAL A 36 8.89 -6.73 -2.85
CA VAL A 36 9.59 -6.30 -1.63
C VAL A 36 11.07 -6.67 -1.71
N CYS A 37 11.94 -5.72 -1.38
CA CYS A 37 13.37 -5.98 -1.23
C CYS A 37 13.61 -6.76 0.07
N PRO A 38 14.13 -7.99 0.02
CA PRO A 38 14.34 -8.81 1.22
C PRO A 38 15.46 -8.28 2.14
N ASN A 39 16.24 -7.31 1.67
CA ASN A 39 17.35 -6.74 2.42
C ASN A 39 16.98 -5.48 3.20
N CYS A 40 16.24 -4.55 2.58
CA CYS A 40 15.93 -3.25 3.19
C CYS A 40 14.44 -2.95 3.33
N GLY A 41 13.55 -3.83 2.88
CA GLY A 41 12.10 -3.63 2.98
C GLY A 41 11.53 -2.59 2.02
N GLU A 42 12.25 -2.22 0.97
CA GLU A 42 11.70 -1.36 -0.09
C GLU A 42 10.55 -2.07 -0.81
N GLU A 43 9.40 -1.42 -0.89
CA GLU A 43 8.16 -1.96 -1.45
C GLU A 43 7.81 -1.26 -2.77
N TYR A 44 7.43 -2.04 -3.77
CA TYR A 44 6.90 -1.55 -5.04
C TYR A 44 5.51 -2.13 -5.26
N VAL A 45 4.53 -1.26 -5.45
CA VAL A 45 3.13 -1.61 -5.64
C VAL A 45 2.74 -1.27 -7.08
N ASP A 46 2.03 -2.19 -7.74
CA ASP A 46 1.61 -1.98 -9.12
C ASP A 46 0.63 -0.80 -9.23
N ALA A 47 0.67 -0.13 -10.38
CA ALA A 47 -0.06 1.12 -10.60
C ALA A 47 -1.59 0.94 -10.50
N ASP A 48 -2.11 -0.23 -10.92
CA ASP A 48 -3.53 -0.57 -10.81
C ASP A 48 -3.96 -0.79 -9.36
N VAL A 49 -3.14 -1.48 -8.56
CA VAL A 49 -3.32 -1.66 -7.12
C VAL A 49 -3.31 -0.30 -6.41
N ALA A 50 -2.32 0.53 -6.68
CA ALA A 50 -2.23 1.88 -6.12
C ALA A 50 -3.46 2.75 -6.47
N ALA A 51 -3.90 2.73 -7.74
CA ALA A 51 -5.08 3.47 -8.18
C ALA A 51 -6.37 2.97 -7.51
N ARG A 52 -6.50 1.66 -7.28
CA ARG A 52 -7.64 1.06 -6.57
C ARG A 52 -7.69 1.53 -5.11
N LEU A 53 -6.55 1.47 -4.41
CA LEU A 53 -6.46 1.92 -3.02
C LEU A 53 -6.68 3.41 -2.85
N GLN A 54 -6.21 4.22 -3.81
CA GLN A 54 -6.49 5.65 -3.83
C GLN A 54 -8.01 5.94 -3.90
N ARG A 55 -8.75 5.27 -4.79
CA ARG A 55 -10.21 5.42 -4.89
C ARG A 55 -10.92 5.04 -3.59
N SER A 56 -10.49 3.95 -2.95
CA SER A 56 -11.02 3.52 -1.66
C SER A 56 -10.73 4.52 -0.54
N ALA A 57 -9.52 5.10 -0.49
CA ALA A 57 -9.16 6.15 0.46
C ALA A 57 -10.00 7.41 0.28
N GLU A 58 -10.24 7.83 -0.97
CA GLU A 58 -11.10 8.97 -1.29
C GLU A 58 -12.56 8.73 -0.90
N ALA A 59 -13.09 7.53 -1.16
CA ALA A 59 -14.44 7.16 -0.73
C ALA A 59 -14.57 7.15 0.80
N MET A 60 -13.55 6.64 1.50
CA MET A 60 -13.49 6.65 2.96
C MET A 60 -13.48 8.09 3.51
N ALA A 61 -12.63 8.97 2.96
CA ALA A 61 -12.59 10.37 3.36
C ALA A 61 -13.94 11.08 3.15
N ARG A 62 -14.61 10.84 2.01
CA ARG A 62 -15.96 11.39 1.74
C ARG A 62 -17.03 10.88 2.70
N SER A 63 -16.85 9.70 3.28
CA SER A 63 -17.78 9.14 4.28
C SER A 63 -17.63 9.75 5.68
N GLY A 64 -16.64 10.63 5.89
CA GLY A 64 -16.37 11.26 7.19
C GLY A 64 -15.67 10.33 8.19
N LYS A 65 -15.21 9.14 7.76
CA LYS A 65 -14.44 8.23 8.61
C LYS A 65 -13.05 8.82 8.88
N ALA A 66 -12.63 8.80 10.15
CA ALA A 66 -11.31 9.26 10.55
C ALA A 66 -10.24 8.16 10.43
N LEU A 67 -10.62 6.91 10.63
CA LEU A 67 -9.74 5.74 10.55
C LEU A 67 -10.49 4.56 9.93
N ASP A 68 -9.84 3.86 9.02
CA ASP A 68 -10.28 2.58 8.46
C ASP A 68 -9.05 1.66 8.31
N VAL A 69 -9.18 0.40 8.72
CA VAL A 69 -8.10 -0.60 8.67
C VAL A 69 -8.67 -1.88 8.07
N ARG A 70 -8.14 -2.32 6.93
CA ARG A 70 -8.64 -3.48 6.19
C ARG A 70 -7.53 -4.29 5.55
N SER A 71 -7.80 -5.55 5.22
CA SER A 71 -6.95 -6.32 4.31
C SER A 71 -7.14 -5.83 2.88
N PHE A 72 -6.18 -6.08 1.99
CA PHE A 72 -6.34 -5.76 0.56
C PHE A 72 -7.58 -6.43 -0.03
N ALA A 73 -7.90 -7.66 0.37
CA ALA A 73 -9.08 -8.37 -0.10
C ALA A 73 -10.39 -7.64 0.25
N ASP A 74 -10.43 -6.91 1.37
CA ASP A 74 -11.62 -6.16 1.83
C ASP A 74 -11.59 -4.68 1.43
N ALA A 75 -10.41 -4.15 1.11
CA ALA A 75 -10.17 -2.74 0.78
C ALA A 75 -10.38 -2.43 -0.69
N ALA A 76 -10.18 -3.43 -1.54
CA ALA A 76 -10.06 -3.28 -2.97
C ALA A 76 -11.44 -3.30 -3.65
#